data_AF-A0AAD5FM78-F1
#
_entry.id   AF-A0AAD5FM78-F1
#
_cell.length_a   1.000
_cell.length_b   1.000
_cell.length_c   1.000
_cell.angle_alpha   90.00
_cell.angle_beta   90.00
_cell.angle_gamma   90.00
#
_symmetry.space_group_name_H-M   'P 1'
#
loop_
_entity.id
_entity.type
_entity.pdbx_description
1 polymer ?
#
loop_
_entity_poly.entity_id
_entity_poly.type
_entity_poly.pdbx_seq_one_letter_code
_entity_poly.pdbx_strand_id
1 'polypeptide(L)'
;MLFQKMRRLINVVQGVMHHFDTSLPSKHNLTSLPSLHFSRKDLVAEKANSTINQLSSDLHLYKLHFDWLLYWYNQSGLASNQIKEISEEIQSIIILVQRQTDTPAQNTSLSLPPLTSAWEIYGTSAVIHKRLLVFSDLYIRALWVLKSSANNRRHMQAQRR
;
A
#
# COMPACT_ATOMS: atom_id res chain seq x y z
N MET A 1 -1.40 -16.71 0.52
CA MET A 1 -0.31 -16.00 -0.17
C MET A 1 -0.43 -14.48 -0.04
N LEU A 2 -1.49 -13.81 -0.55
CA LEU A 2 -1.61 -12.33 -0.48
C LEU A 2 -1.56 -11.75 0.95
N PHE A 3 -2.26 -12.38 1.89
CA PHE A 3 -2.23 -11.98 3.31
C PHE A 3 -0.81 -12.02 3.92
N GLN A 4 -0.03 -13.07 3.60
CA GLN A 4 1.33 -13.22 4.11
C GLN A 4 2.26 -12.16 3.51
N LYS A 5 2.07 -11.85 2.22
CA LYS A 5 2.80 -10.79 1.53
C LYS A 5 2.54 -9.41 2.13
N MET A 6 1.27 -9.07 2.40
CA MET A 6 0.94 -7.83 3.12
C MET A 6 1.52 -7.78 4.53
N ARG A 7 1.52 -8.91 5.26
CA ARG A 7 2.13 -8.97 6.59
C ARG A 7 3.64 -8.79 6.54
N ARG A 8 4.31 -9.32 5.52
CA ARG A 8 5.73 -9.08 5.28
C ARG A 8 5.98 -7.59 5.01
N LEU A 9 5.18 -6.96 4.14
CA LEU A 9 5.29 -5.53 3.85
C LEU A 9 5.18 -4.68 5.13
N ILE A 10 4.21 -4.98 6.01
CA ILE A 10 4.09 -4.33 7.32
C ILE A 10 5.38 -4.45 8.12
N ASN A 11 5.93 -5.66 8.24
CA ASN A 11 7.14 -5.89 9.04
C ASN A 11 8.34 -5.11 8.50
N VAL A 12 8.53 -5.09 7.17
CA VAL A 12 9.63 -4.33 6.52
C VAL A 12 9.45 -2.84 6.80
N VAL A 13 8.25 -2.30 6.57
CA VAL A 13 7.96 -0.87 6.79
C VAL A 13 8.15 -0.49 8.27
N GLN A 14 7.67 -1.32 9.20
CA GLN A 14 7.85 -1.10 10.65
C GLN A 14 9.32 -1.08 11.06
N GLY A 15 10.15 -1.94 10.48
CA GLY A 15 11.59 -1.96 10.75
C GLY A 15 12.27 -0.62 10.45
N VAL A 16 11.78 0.10 9.43
CA VAL A 16 12.30 1.44 9.06
C VAL A 16 11.71 2.55 9.90
N MET A 17 10.46 2.39 10.38
CA MET A 17 9.73 3.43 11.12
C MET A 17 10.44 3.90 12.39
N HIS A 18 11.26 3.06 13.02
CA HIS A 18 12.04 3.44 14.20
C HIS A 18 13.09 4.53 13.93
N HIS A 19 13.44 4.77 12.67
CA HIS A 19 14.38 5.82 12.26
C HIS A 19 13.70 7.15 11.94
N PHE A 20 12.37 7.20 11.91
CA PHE A 20 11.60 8.39 11.59
C PHE A 20 11.01 9.05 12.84
N ASP A 21 11.26 10.34 13.01
CA ASP A 21 10.45 11.15 13.92
C ASP A 21 9.08 11.42 13.27
N THR A 22 8.08 10.71 13.78
CA THR A 22 6.71 10.75 13.24
C THR A 22 5.92 11.99 13.63
N SER A 23 6.50 12.87 14.45
CA SER A 23 5.94 14.18 14.80
C SER A 23 6.26 15.27 13.76
N LEU A 24 7.16 14.99 12.82
CA LEU A 24 7.59 15.96 11.83
C LEU A 24 6.49 16.27 10.81
N PRO A 25 6.18 17.57 10.58
CA PRO A 25 5.30 17.97 9.49
C PRO A 25 6.01 17.78 8.15
N SER A 26 5.35 17.11 7.19
CA SER A 26 5.84 17.11 5.81
C SER A 26 5.54 18.43 5.14
N LYS A 27 6.56 19.06 4.54
CA LYS A 27 6.42 20.28 3.74
C LYS A 27 5.65 20.03 2.43
N HIS A 28 5.64 18.80 1.92
CA HIS A 28 4.94 18.43 0.70
C HIS A 28 3.50 17.96 0.98
N ASN A 29 2.54 18.57 0.28
CA ASN A 29 1.17 18.10 0.21
C ASN A 29 1.11 16.84 -0.66
N LEU A 30 1.21 15.67 -0.03
CA LEU A 30 1.04 14.35 -0.65
C LEU A 30 -0.45 14.07 -0.90
N THR A 31 -1.08 14.90 -1.74
CA THR A 31 -2.51 14.79 -2.11
C THR A 31 -2.78 13.65 -3.08
N SER A 32 -1.74 13.17 -3.77
CA SER A 32 -1.77 12.00 -4.65
C SER A 32 -1.70 10.66 -3.92
N LEU A 33 -1.41 10.66 -2.62
CA LEU A 33 -1.51 9.44 -1.83
C LEU A 33 -3.00 9.12 -1.57
N PRO A 34 -3.39 7.84 -1.58
CA PRO A 34 -4.77 7.43 -1.33
C PRO A 34 -5.31 8.02 -0.03
N SER A 35 -6.48 8.66 -0.08
CA SER A 35 -7.25 8.98 1.12
C SER A 35 -7.94 7.71 1.61
N LEU A 36 -7.62 7.29 2.83
CA LEU A 36 -8.15 6.06 3.41
C LEU A 36 -9.63 6.23 3.78
N HIS A 37 -10.53 6.06 2.82
CA HIS A 37 -11.98 6.02 3.03
C HIS A 37 -12.51 4.60 2.84
N PHE A 38 -12.13 3.68 3.73
CA PHE A 38 -12.79 2.37 3.79
C PHE A 38 -13.79 2.35 4.94
N SER A 39 -15.08 2.48 4.63
CA SER A 39 -16.13 2.23 5.62
C SER A 39 -16.38 0.72 5.72
N ARG A 40 -16.77 0.23 6.89
CA ARG A 40 -17.23 -1.17 7.08
C ARG A 40 -18.36 -1.56 6.10
N LYS A 41 -19.12 -0.58 5.61
CA LYS A 41 -20.20 -0.74 4.62
C LYS A 41 -19.68 -1.03 3.20
N ASP A 42 -18.44 -0.66 2.89
CA ASP A 42 -17.80 -0.94 1.59
C ASP A 42 -17.18 -2.34 1.54
N LEU A 43 -17.08 -3.00 2.70
CA LEU A 43 -16.50 -4.35 2.86
C LEU A 43 -17.54 -5.47 2.74
N VAL A 44 -18.77 -5.16 2.30
CA VAL A 44 -19.80 -6.17 2.06
C VAL A 44 -19.42 -7.01 0.85
N ALA A 45 -19.70 -8.31 0.94
CA ALA A 45 -19.22 -9.36 0.05
C ALA A 45 -19.60 -9.19 -1.45
N GLU A 46 -20.59 -8.36 -1.74
CA GLU A 46 -21.05 -8.01 -3.09
C GLU A 46 -20.11 -7.00 -3.78
N LYS A 47 -19.39 -6.19 -3.01
CA LYS A 47 -18.39 -5.23 -3.48
C LYS A 47 -16.95 -5.76 -3.44
N ALA A 48 -16.75 -7.04 -3.16
CA ALA A 48 -15.43 -7.64 -2.94
C ALA A 48 -14.42 -7.34 -4.07
N ASN A 49 -14.84 -7.53 -5.32
CA ASN A 49 -13.97 -7.25 -6.48
C ASN A 49 -13.67 -5.75 -6.61
N SER A 50 -14.65 -4.87 -6.39
CA SER A 50 -14.40 -3.42 -6.38
C SER A 50 -13.46 -2.99 -5.24
N THR A 51 -13.57 -3.60 -4.05
CA THR A 51 -12.67 -3.32 -2.93
C THR A 51 -11.25 -3.77 -3.24
N ILE A 52 -11.06 -4.98 -3.79
CA ILE A 52 -9.72 -5.48 -4.15
C ILE A 52 -9.12 -4.65 -5.30
N ASN A 53 -9.91 -4.27 -6.30
CA ASN A 53 -9.45 -3.44 -7.41
C ASN A 53 -9.06 -2.03 -6.93
N GLN A 54 -9.83 -1.43 -6.01
CA GLN A 54 -9.47 -0.15 -5.40
C GLN A 54 -8.17 -0.27 -4.62
N LEU A 55 -8.07 -1.26 -3.75
CA LEU A 55 -6.86 -1.53 -2.96
C LEU A 55 -5.64 -1.82 -3.85
N SER A 56 -5.83 -2.46 -5.01
CA SER A 56 -4.79 -2.67 -6.01
C SER A 56 -4.34 -1.34 -6.62
N SER A 57 -5.28 -0.48 -7.01
CA SER A 57 -5.00 0.85 -7.56
C SER A 57 -4.23 1.73 -6.56
N ASP A 58 -4.68 1.72 -5.31
CA ASP A 58 -4.03 2.45 -4.22
C ASP A 58 -2.60 1.94 -3.98
N LEU A 59 -2.37 0.63 -4.09
CA LEU A 59 -1.05 0.03 -3.96
C LEU A 59 -0.09 0.45 -5.11
N HIS A 60 -0.60 0.63 -6.34
CA HIS A 60 0.18 1.18 -7.45
C HIS A 60 0.61 2.63 -7.17
N LEU A 61 -0.26 3.44 -6.57
CA LEU A 61 0.11 4.79 -6.17
C LEU A 61 1.25 4.77 -5.15
N TYR A 62 1.21 3.89 -4.15
CA TYR A 62 2.34 3.73 -3.24
C TYR A 62 3.63 3.31 -3.96
N LYS A 63 3.55 2.39 -4.94
CA LYS A 63 4.72 2.00 -5.75
C LYS A 63 5.38 3.22 -6.41
N LEU A 64 4.58 4.07 -7.06
CA LEU A 64 5.08 5.29 -7.72
C LEU A 64 5.77 6.25 -6.74
N HIS A 65 5.20 6.41 -5.54
CA HIS A 65 5.83 7.25 -4.50
C HIS A 65 7.15 6.65 -3.99
N PHE A 66 7.23 5.32 -3.85
CA PHE A 66 8.47 4.66 -3.44
C PHE A 66 9.55 4.69 -4.53
N ASP A 67 9.18 4.59 -5.80
CA ASP A 67 10.12 4.76 -6.92
C ASP A 67 10.66 6.19 -7.00
N TRP A 68 9.78 7.17 -6.80
CA TRP A 68 10.19 8.56 -6.71
C TRP A 68 11.09 8.84 -5.51
N LEU A 69 10.79 8.29 -4.32
CA LEU A 69 11.69 8.38 -3.16
C LEU A 69 13.03 7.72 -3.48
N LEU A 70 13.03 6.51 -4.05
CA LEU A 70 14.24 5.78 -4.39
C LEU A 70 15.14 6.60 -5.33
N TYR A 71 14.54 7.25 -6.33
CA TYR A 71 15.25 8.18 -7.21
C TYR A 71 15.98 9.27 -6.41
N TRP A 72 15.27 9.98 -5.52
CA TRP A 72 15.87 11.08 -4.75
C TRP A 72 16.89 10.64 -3.70
N TYR A 73 16.70 9.48 -3.08
CA TYR A 73 17.71 8.90 -2.19
C TYR A 73 19.01 8.61 -2.96
N ASN A 74 18.90 8.02 -4.16
CA ASN A 74 20.06 7.73 -5.00
C ASN A 74 20.76 9.01 -5.48
N GLN A 75 20.01 10.04 -5.90
CA GLN A 75 20.58 11.34 -6.29
C GLN A 75 21.30 12.04 -5.13
N SER A 76 20.84 11.83 -3.89
CA SER A 76 21.39 12.49 -2.70
C SER A 76 22.51 11.71 -2.03
N GLY A 77 22.90 10.54 -2.55
CA GLY A 77 23.88 9.65 -1.93
C GLY A 77 23.43 9.04 -0.60
N LEU A 78 22.12 9.03 -0.31
CA LEU A 78 21.56 8.45 0.91
C LEU A 78 21.38 6.94 0.77
N ALA A 79 21.49 6.20 1.87
CA ALA A 79 21.25 4.76 1.88
C ALA A 79 19.81 4.43 1.47
N SER A 80 19.64 3.71 0.35
CA SER A 80 18.34 3.48 -0.29
C SER A 80 17.85 2.02 -0.23
N ASN A 81 18.63 1.12 0.40
CA ASN A 81 18.34 -0.32 0.43
C ASN A 81 16.94 -0.64 0.97
N GLN A 82 16.53 0.02 2.05
CA GLN A 82 15.20 -0.19 2.65
C GLN A 82 14.06 0.34 1.76
N ILE A 83 14.27 1.48 1.08
CA ILE A 83 13.30 2.04 0.13
C ILE A 83 13.12 1.07 -1.05
N LYS A 84 14.24 0.53 -1.55
CA LYS A 84 14.26 -0.47 -2.62
C LYS A 84 13.53 -1.75 -2.21
N GLU A 85 13.83 -2.30 -1.03
CA GLU A 85 13.16 -3.51 -0.52
C GLU A 85 11.64 -3.32 -0.41
N ILE A 86 11.18 -2.18 0.13
CA ILE A 86 9.75 -1.86 0.22
C ILE A 86 9.13 -1.74 -1.17
N SER A 87 9.78 -1.04 -2.11
CA SER A 87 9.30 -0.89 -3.49
C SER A 87 9.14 -2.25 -4.19
N GLU A 88 10.12 -3.14 -4.03
CA GLU A 88 10.09 -4.49 -4.60
C GLU A 88 8.99 -5.36 -3.98
N GLU A 89 8.76 -5.27 -2.67
CA GLU A 89 7.70 -6.02 -2.01
C GLU A 89 6.31 -5.53 -2.45
N ILE A 90 6.12 -4.22 -2.59
CA ILE A 90 4.90 -3.63 -3.16
C ILE A 90 4.66 -4.17 -4.59
N GLN A 91 5.69 -4.17 -5.43
CA GLN A 91 5.58 -4.71 -6.80
C GLN A 91 5.19 -6.19 -6.82
N SER A 92 5.78 -6.99 -5.93
CA SER A 92 5.46 -8.41 -5.80
C SER A 92 3.98 -8.62 -5.43
N ILE A 93 3.43 -7.78 -4.56
CA ILE A 93 2.01 -7.82 -4.19
C ILE A 93 1.13 -7.42 -5.38
N ILE A 94 1.47 -6.35 -6.09
CA ILE A 94 0.74 -5.89 -7.29
C ILE A 94 0.60 -7.02 -8.31
N ILE A 95 1.71 -7.67 -8.66
CA ILE A 95 1.74 -8.78 -9.62
C ILE A 95 0.85 -9.94 -9.13
N LEU A 96 0.88 -10.23 -7.83
CA LEU A 96 0.06 -11.28 -7.26
C LEU A 96 -1.43 -10.96 -7.34
N VAL A 97 -1.84 -9.72 -7.08
CA VAL A 97 -3.24 -9.29 -7.17
C VAL A 97 -3.71 -9.33 -8.63
N GLN A 98 -2.94 -8.78 -9.56
CA GLN A 98 -3.29 -8.80 -11.00
C GLN A 98 -3.53 -10.21 -11.53
N ARG A 99 -2.68 -11.19 -11.13
CA ARG A 99 -2.86 -12.61 -11.48
C ARG A 99 -4.11 -13.25 -10.88
N GLN A 100 -4.63 -12.71 -9.78
CA GLN A 100 -5.81 -13.25 -9.09
C GLN A 100 -7.12 -12.61 -9.56
N THR A 101 -7.06 -11.42 -10.15
CA THR A 101 -8.25 -10.63 -10.52
C THR A 101 -8.36 -10.36 -12.03
N ASP A 102 -7.49 -10.96 -12.86
CA ASP A 102 -7.40 -10.73 -14.31
C ASP A 102 -7.42 -9.23 -14.69
N THR A 103 -6.91 -8.39 -13.79
CA THR A 103 -6.96 -6.94 -13.94
C THR A 103 -5.73 -6.46 -14.71
N PRO A 104 -5.89 -5.67 -15.79
CA PRO A 104 -4.76 -5.18 -16.56
C PRO A 104 -3.86 -4.25 -15.73
N ALA A 105 -2.60 -4.16 -16.15
CA ALA A 105 -1.64 -3.25 -15.53
C ALA A 105 -2.13 -1.79 -15.64
N GLN A 106 -2.05 -1.06 -14.54
CA GLN A 106 -2.46 0.35 -14.52
C GLN A 106 -1.28 1.23 -14.90
N ASN A 107 -1.46 2.02 -15.96
CA ASN A 107 -0.51 3.05 -16.37
C ASN A 107 -0.91 4.38 -15.70
N THR A 108 -0.59 4.52 -14.42
CA THR A 108 -0.75 5.79 -13.71
C THR A 108 0.58 6.52 -13.69
N SER A 109 0.61 7.73 -14.25
CA SER A 109 1.76 8.63 -14.13
C SER A 109 1.53 9.58 -12.97
N LEU A 110 2.56 9.77 -12.15
CA LEU A 110 2.53 10.65 -10.99
C LEU A 110 3.45 11.85 -11.24
N SER A 111 2.90 13.05 -11.27
CA SER A 111 3.71 14.27 -11.27
C SER A 111 3.97 14.67 -9.82
N LEU A 112 5.15 14.31 -9.31
CA LEU A 112 5.59 14.69 -7.98
C LEU A 112 6.63 15.81 -8.06
N PRO A 113 6.58 16.79 -7.13
CA PRO A 113 7.55 17.88 -7.11
C PRO A 113 8.96 17.32 -6.86
N PRO A 114 10.02 18.07 -7.19
CA PRO A 114 11.37 17.68 -6.80
C PRO A 114 11.57 17.79 -5.28
N LEU A 115 12.40 16.91 -4.72
CA LEU A 115 12.88 17.00 -3.34
C LEU A 115 14.25 17.67 -3.36
N THR A 116 14.37 18.85 -2.74
CA THR A 116 15.54 19.72 -2.93
C THR A 116 16.55 19.63 -1.80
N SER A 117 16.23 18.93 -0.70
CA SER A 117 17.11 18.79 0.45
C SER A 117 16.96 17.45 1.16
N ALA A 118 18.00 17.03 1.88
CA ALA A 118 17.96 15.82 2.71
C ALA A 118 16.84 15.87 3.77
N TRP A 119 16.52 17.05 4.29
CA TRP A 119 15.42 17.24 5.23
C TRP A 119 14.04 17.01 4.60
N GLU A 120 13.83 17.52 3.38
CA GLU A 120 12.61 17.26 2.61
C GLU A 120 12.47 15.78 2.26
N ILE A 121 13.56 15.11 1.89
CA ILE A 121 13.59 13.66 1.65
C ILE A 121 13.20 12.90 2.93
N TYR A 122 13.83 13.22 4.05
CA TYR A 122 13.56 12.58 5.33
C TYR A 122 12.10 12.75 5.77
N GLY A 123 11.59 13.98 5.82
CA GLY A 123 10.23 14.27 6.25
C GLY A 123 9.17 13.67 5.31
N THR A 124 9.41 13.70 4.00
CA THR A 124 8.50 13.09 3.02
C THR A 124 8.50 11.56 3.12
N SER A 125 9.68 10.97 3.29
CA SER A 125 9.85 9.53 3.51
C SER A 125 9.09 9.07 4.74
N ALA A 126 9.23 9.77 5.87
CA ALA A 126 8.50 9.47 7.11
C ALA A 126 6.97 9.42 6.91
N VAL A 127 6.40 10.40 6.21
CA VAL A 127 4.95 10.44 5.96
C VAL A 127 4.48 9.34 5.02
N ILE A 128 5.24 9.06 3.96
CA ILE A 128 4.91 7.97 3.02
C ILE A 128 4.92 6.61 3.73
N HIS A 129 5.94 6.32 4.54
CA HIS A 129 6.03 5.07 5.29
C HIS A 129 4.89 4.94 6.31
N LYS A 130 4.60 6.00 7.07
CA LYS A 130 3.50 6.01 8.04
C LYS A 130 2.15 5.74 7.37
N ARG A 131 1.87 6.38 6.24
CA ARG A 131 0.62 6.17 5.48
C ARG A 131 0.55 4.76 4.88
N LEU A 132 1.66 4.25 4.35
CA LEU A 132 1.72 2.87 3.84
C LEU A 132 1.43 1.85 4.94
N LEU A 133 1.92 2.08 6.16
CA LEU A 133 1.68 1.19 7.30
C LEU A 133 0.18 1.13 7.65
N VAL A 134 -0.47 2.29 7.76
CA VAL A 134 -1.92 2.36 8.03
C VAL A 134 -2.72 1.71 6.89
N PHE A 135 -2.35 2.00 5.64
CA PHE A 135 -2.96 1.38 4.48
C PHE A 135 -2.83 -0.14 4.50
N SER A 136 -1.65 -0.66 4.83
CA SER A 136 -1.39 -2.10 4.86
C SER A 136 -2.20 -2.82 5.94
N ASP A 137 -2.37 -2.21 7.12
CA ASP A 137 -3.25 -2.75 8.17
C ASP A 137 -4.71 -2.80 7.69
N LEU A 138 -5.20 -1.72 7.08
CA LEU A 138 -6.55 -1.65 6.51
C LEU A 138 -6.77 -2.68 5.41
N TYR A 139 -5.78 -2.88 4.54
CA TYR A 139 -5.81 -3.91 3.50
C TYR A 139 -5.97 -5.30 4.12
N ILE A 140 -5.17 -5.63 5.14
CA ILE A 140 -5.27 -6.92 5.85
C ILE A 140 -6.65 -7.12 6.46
N ARG A 141 -7.23 -6.08 7.09
CA ARG A 141 -8.58 -6.13 7.64
C ARG A 141 -9.63 -6.39 6.56
N ALA A 142 -9.51 -5.70 5.41
CA ALA A 142 -10.40 -5.92 4.28
C ALA A 142 -10.32 -7.37 3.78
N LEU A 143 -9.12 -7.91 3.59
CA LEU A 143 -8.94 -9.33 3.22
C LEU A 143 -9.59 -10.29 4.21
N TRP A 144 -9.52 -9.99 5.51
CA TRP A 144 -10.13 -10.83 6.55
C TRP A 144 -11.66 -10.82 6.50
N VAL A 145 -12.27 -9.64 6.30
CA VAL A 145 -13.73 -9.50 6.13
C VAL A 145 -14.21 -10.23 4.88
N LEU A 146 -13.48 -10.10 3.77
CA LEU A 146 -13.81 -10.79 2.52
C LEU A 146 -13.73 -12.31 2.66
N LYS A 147 -12.68 -12.83 3.32
CA LYS A 147 -12.52 -14.26 3.59
C LYS A 147 -13.67 -14.80 4.46
N SER A 148 -14.01 -14.08 5.52
CA SER A 148 -15.09 -14.48 6.45
C SER A 148 -16.45 -14.50 5.76
N SER A 149 -16.72 -13.51 4.92
CA SER A 149 -17.96 -13.42 4.14
C SER A 149 -18.09 -14.52 3.09
N ALA A 150 -16.98 -14.91 2.45
CA ALA A 150 -16.96 -16.03 1.50
C ALA A 150 -17.25 -17.38 2.19
N ASN A 151 -16.70 -17.61 3.38
CA ASN A 151 -16.95 -18.83 4.15
C ASN A 151 -18.42 -18.94 4.57
N ASN A 152 -19.03 -17.86 5.06
CA ASN A 152 -20.45 -17.86 5.44
C ASN A 152 -21.37 -18.18 4.27
N ARG A 153 -21.08 -17.66 3.06
CA ARG A 153 -21.87 -17.98 1.86
C ARG A 153 -21.79 -19.47 1.47
N ARG A 154 -20.61 -20.09 1.58
CA ARG A 154 -20.44 -21.53 1.31
C ARG A 154 -21.22 -22.40 2.29
N HIS A 155 -21.22 -22.05 3.58
CA HIS A 155 -22.01 -22.77 4.59
C HIS A 155 -23.53 -22.68 4.32
N MET A 156 -24.05 -21.50 3.97
CA MET A 156 -25.47 -21.34 3.64
C MET A 156 -25.89 -22.10 2.37
N GLN A 157 -25.00 -22.24 1.38
CA GLN A 157 -25.26 -23.03 0.17
C GLN A 157 -25.23 -24.54 0.43
N ALA A 158 -24.40 -25.00 1.37
CA ALA A 158 -24.32 -26.41 1.76
C ALA A 158 -25.53 -26.87 2.58
N GLN A 159 -26.19 -25.97 3.32
CA GLN A 159 -27.40 -26.26 4.11
C GLN A 159 -28.70 -26.23 3.30
N ARG A 160 -28.65 -25.79 2.04
CA ARG A 160 -29.81 -25.72 1.12
C ARG A 160 -29.82 -26.87 0.09
N ARG A 161 -28.95 -27.85 0.25
CA ARG A 161 -28.87 -29.08 -0.55
C ARG A 161 -29.19 -30.25 0.36
#